data_AF-A0A3C2B9D2-F1
#
_entry.id   AF-A0A3C2B9D2-F1
#
_cell.length_a   1.000
_cell.length_b   1.000
_cell.length_c   1.000
_cell.angle_alpha   90.00
_cell.angle_beta   90.00
_cell.angle_gamma   90.00
#
_symmetry.space_group_name_H-M   'P 1'
#
loop_
_entity.id
_entity.type
_entity.pdbx_description
1 polymer ?
#
loop_
_entity_poly.entity_id
_entity_poly.type
_entity_poly.pdbx_seq_one_letter_code
_entity_poly.pdbx_strand_id
1 'polypeptide(L)'
;RDRAEALVRRLEGSARAEGELTSREREVASLIAEGLTNGQLADRLYISPKTAAVHVSNILTKLGLSSRVEIAAWAVRHGVVARAG
;
A
#
# COMPACT_ATOMS: atom_id res chain seq x y z
N ARG A 1 19.18 -6.74 22.02
CA ARG A 1 19.08 -5.30 21.67
C ARG A 1 18.35 -5.14 20.31
N ASP A 2 18.60 -6.01 19.35
CA ASP A 2 18.02 -6.01 17.99
C ASP A 2 16.48 -5.95 17.85
N ARG A 3 15.71 -6.58 18.75
CA ARG A 3 14.23 -6.60 18.64
C ARG A 3 13.57 -5.24 18.87
N ALA A 4 14.10 -4.45 19.80
CA ALA A 4 13.55 -3.14 20.11
C ALA A 4 13.78 -2.17 18.95
N GLU A 5 14.97 -2.20 18.35
CA GLU A 5 15.33 -1.37 17.19
C GLU A 5 14.52 -1.73 15.94
N ALA A 6 14.28 -3.02 15.69
CA ALA A 6 13.44 -3.46 14.58
C ALA A 6 11.98 -2.99 14.73
N LEU A 7 11.47 -2.93 15.96
CA LEU A 7 10.13 -2.39 16.24
C LEU A 7 10.06 -0.89 15.97
N VAL A 8 11.05 -0.13 16.45
CA VAL A 8 11.11 1.33 16.24
C VAL A 8 11.14 1.68 14.74
N ARG A 9 12.01 1.03 13.96
CA ARG A 9 12.08 1.27 12.51
C ARG A 9 10.78 0.94 11.79
N ARG A 10 10.05 -0.10 12.22
CA ARG A 10 8.74 -0.44 11.65
C ARG A 10 7.69 0.62 11.97
N LEU A 11 7.67 1.14 13.19
CA LEU A 11 6.75 2.20 13.60
C LEU A 11 7.01 3.50 12.82
N GLU A 12 8.28 3.87 12.64
CA GLU A 12 8.66 5.04 11.84
C GLU A 12 8.26 4.90 10.36
N GLY A 13 8.48 3.72 9.77
CA GLY A 13 8.06 3.44 8.39
C GLY A 13 6.54 3.52 8.21
N SER A 14 5.77 3.00 9.17
CA SER A 14 4.30 3.04 9.13
C SER A 14 3.75 4.46 9.32
N ALA A 15 4.29 5.24 10.26
CA ALA A 15 3.84 6.62 10.49
C ALA A 15 4.11 7.54 9.28
N ARG A 16 5.24 7.36 8.59
CA ARG A 16 5.54 8.11 7.37
C ARG A 16 4.60 7.75 6.22
N ALA A 17 4.33 6.46 6.03
CA ALA A 17 3.38 5.99 5.03
C ALA A 17 1.92 6.43 5.32
N GLU A 18 1.55 6.58 6.60
CA GLU A 18 0.26 7.14 7.00
C GLU A 18 0.07 8.60 6.59
N GLY A 19 1.15 9.37 6.48
CA GLY A 19 1.13 10.76 6.01
C GLY A 19 1.13 10.90 4.48
N GLU A 20 1.69 9.94 3.74
CA GLU A 20 1.87 10.03 2.28
C GLU A 20 0.63 9.59 1.47
N LEU A 21 -0.15 8.64 2.00
CA LEU A 21 -1.35 8.09 1.34
C LEU A 21 -2.62 8.34 2.17
N THR A 22 -3.77 8.49 1.51
CA THR A 22 -5.08 8.44 2.20
C THR A 22 -5.40 7.03 2.71
N SER A 23 -6.38 6.90 3.61
CA SER A 23 -6.82 5.58 4.12
C SER A 23 -7.21 4.60 3.01
N ARG A 24 -7.93 5.07 1.97
CA ARG A 24 -8.33 4.21 0.85
C ARG A 24 -7.14 3.83 -0.03
N GLU A 25 -6.19 4.74 -0.23
CA GLU A 25 -4.98 4.46 -1.00
C GLU A 25 -4.05 3.48 -0.26
N ARG A 26 -4.00 3.53 1.08
CA ARG A 26 -3.30 2.51 1.88
C ARG A 26 -3.93 1.13 1.73
N GLU A 27 -5.25 1.05 1.77
CA GLU A 27 -5.98 -0.20 1.54
C GLU A 27 -5.66 -0.78 0.15
N VAL A 28 -5.68 0.06 -0.89
CA VAL A 28 -5.29 -0.33 -2.26
C VAL A 28 -3.83 -0.79 -2.31
N ALA A 29 -2.89 -0.04 -1.72
CA ALA A 29 -1.47 -0.40 -1.70
C ALA A 29 -1.22 -1.74 -0.98
N SER A 30 -1.93 -1.99 0.11
CA SER A 30 -1.90 -3.27 0.85
C SER A 30 -2.36 -4.43 -0.03
N LEU A 31 -3.51 -4.31 -0.67
CA LEU A 31 -4.04 -5.35 -1.54
C LEU A 31 -3.15 -5.57 -2.79
N ILE A 32 -2.48 -4.53 -3.29
CA ILE A 32 -1.46 -4.67 -4.33
C ILE A 32 -0.26 -5.48 -3.83
N ALA A 33 0.16 -5.31 -2.58
CA ALA A 33 1.24 -6.10 -1.98
C ALA A 33 0.88 -7.59 -1.86
N GLU A 34 -0.41 -7.92 -1.78
CA GLU A 34 -0.94 -9.28 -1.86
C GLU A 34 -1.01 -9.82 -3.30
N GLY A 35 -0.66 -9.02 -4.31
CA GLY A 35 -0.62 -9.42 -5.71
C GLY A 35 -1.94 -9.22 -6.46
N LEU A 36 -2.92 -8.49 -5.91
CA LEU A 36 -4.23 -8.32 -6.55
C LEU A 36 -4.17 -7.41 -7.80
N THR A 37 -4.89 -7.84 -8.83
CA THR A 37 -5.15 -7.07 -10.06
C THR A 37 -6.18 -5.96 -9.84
N ASN A 38 -6.35 -5.04 -10.79
CA ASN A 38 -7.39 -3.99 -10.70
C ASN A 38 -8.81 -4.57 -10.59
N GLY A 39 -9.09 -5.71 -11.23
CA GLY A 39 -10.38 -6.39 -11.12
C GLY A 39 -10.61 -6.93 -9.70
N GLN A 40 -9.63 -7.66 -9.16
CA GLN A 40 -9.73 -8.20 -7.79
C GLN A 40 -9.77 -7.10 -6.73
N LEU A 41 -9.03 -6.00 -6.93
CA LEU A 41 -9.12 -4.80 -6.09
C LEU A 41 -10.54 -4.23 -6.12
N ALA A 42 -11.11 -4.10 -7.31
CA ALA A 42 -12.45 -3.58 -7.51
C ALA A 42 -13.51 -4.44 -6.82
N ASP A 43 -13.41 -5.76 -6.95
CA ASP A 43 -14.31 -6.71 -6.29
C ASP A 43 -14.22 -6.60 -4.76
N ARG A 44 -13.00 -6.55 -4.21
CA ARG A 44 -12.78 -6.47 -2.76
C ARG A 44 -13.22 -5.13 -2.15
N LEU A 45 -13.08 -4.05 -2.92
CA LEU A 45 -13.37 -2.70 -2.47
C LEU A 45 -14.78 -2.21 -2.86
N TYR A 46 -15.56 -3.05 -3.55
CA TYR A 46 -16.88 -2.74 -4.09
C TYR A 46 -16.91 -1.47 -4.96
N ILE A 47 -15.94 -1.37 -5.88
CA ILE A 47 -15.81 -0.26 -6.85
C ILE A 47 -15.63 -0.80 -8.27
N SER A 48 -15.57 0.08 -9.27
CA SER A 48 -15.27 -0.35 -10.64
C SER A 48 -13.77 -0.61 -10.84
N PRO A 49 -13.37 -1.51 -11.78
CA PRO A 49 -11.96 -1.69 -12.17
C PRO A 49 -11.29 -0.39 -12.65
N LYS A 50 -12.06 0.52 -13.26
CA LYS A 50 -11.59 1.85 -13.66
C LYS A 50 -11.27 2.72 -12.44
N THR A 51 -12.12 2.70 -11.42
CA THR A 51 -11.87 3.41 -10.14
C THR A 51 -10.65 2.84 -9.44
N ALA A 52 -10.49 1.51 -9.41
CA ALA A 52 -9.28 0.88 -8.87
C ALA A 52 -8.02 1.35 -9.62
N ALA A 53 -8.06 1.41 -10.96
CA ALA A 53 -6.94 1.91 -11.76
C ALA A 53 -6.59 3.37 -11.44
N VAL A 54 -7.59 4.24 -11.22
CA VAL A 54 -7.37 5.64 -10.80
C VAL A 54 -6.66 5.70 -9.45
N HIS A 55 -7.04 4.87 -8.48
CA HIS A 55 -6.33 4.79 -7.21
C HIS A 55 -4.86 4.36 -7.40
N VAL A 56 -4.59 3.35 -8.23
CA VAL A 56 -3.22 2.92 -8.53
C VAL A 56 -2.41 4.09 -9.11
N SER A 57 -2.94 4.79 -10.11
CA SER A 57 -2.27 5.95 -10.71
C SER A 57 -2.01 7.07 -9.70
N ASN A 58 -2.96 7.36 -8.81
CA ASN A 58 -2.78 8.38 -7.78
C ASN A 58 -1.69 7.99 -6.77
N ILE A 59 -1.61 6.72 -6.39
CA ILE A 59 -0.56 6.21 -5.52
C ILE A 59 0.81 6.35 -6.19
N LEU A 60 0.93 5.96 -7.46
CA LEU A 60 2.18 6.12 -8.22
C LEU A 60 2.64 7.58 -8.22
N THR A 61 1.74 8.51 -8.55
CA THR A 61 2.05 9.94 -8.56
C THR A 61 2.45 10.45 -7.18
N LYS A 62 1.72 10.09 -6.12
CA LYS A 62 1.99 10.56 -4.75
C LYS A 62 3.33 10.05 -4.21
N LEU A 63 3.70 8.82 -4.56
CA LEU A 63 4.93 8.19 -4.07
C LEU A 63 6.12 8.36 -5.02
N GLY A 64 5.92 8.99 -6.18
CA GLY A 64 6.96 9.13 -7.22
C GLY A 64 7.40 7.79 -7.80
N LEU A 65 6.48 6.82 -7.88
CA LEU A 65 6.75 5.47 -8.38
C LEU A 65 6.27 5.32 -9.82
N SER A 66 6.84 4.36 -10.53
CA SER A 66 6.61 4.10 -11.95
C SER A 66 5.77 2.85 -12.21
N SER A 67 5.63 1.94 -11.24
CA SER A 67 4.94 0.67 -11.46
C SER A 67 4.18 0.12 -10.25
N ARG A 68 3.17 -0.72 -10.52
CA ARG A 68 2.44 -1.49 -9.51
C ARG A 68 3.39 -2.33 -8.64
N VAL A 69 4.45 -2.88 -9.22
CA VAL A 69 5.43 -3.69 -8.49
C VAL A 69 6.18 -2.82 -7.49
N GLU A 70 6.51 -1.58 -7.85
CA GLU A 70 7.09 -0.63 -6.91
C GLU A 70 6.14 -0.26 -5.77
N ILE A 71 4.82 -0.14 -6.04
CA ILE A 71 3.82 0.04 -4.98
C ILE A 71 3.84 -1.15 -4.02
N ALA A 72 3.82 -2.38 -4.52
CA ALA A 72 3.88 -3.58 -3.69
C ALA A 72 5.14 -3.58 -2.81
N ALA A 73 6.30 -3.28 -3.40
CA ALA A 73 7.57 -3.21 -2.68
C ALA A 73 7.58 -2.09 -1.64
N TRP A 74 7.02 -0.92 -1.97
CA TRP A 74 6.87 0.20 -1.02
C TRP A 74 5.98 -0.19 0.16
N ALA A 75 4.84 -0.84 -0.11
CA ALA A 75 3.89 -1.26 0.91
C ALA A 75 4.52 -2.24 1.92
N VAL A 76 5.28 -3.22 1.44
CA VAL A 76 6.03 -4.16 2.29
C VAL A 76 7.08 -3.43 3.14
N ARG A 77 7.88 -2.54 2.54
CA ARG A 77 8.94 -1.79 3.26
C ARG A 77 8.40 -0.91 4.38
N HIS A 78 7.22 -0.31 4.19
CA HIS A 78 6.62 0.62 5.15
C HIS A 78 5.58 -0.03 6.08
N GLY A 79 5.37 -1.34 5.97
CA GLY A 79 4.40 -2.05 6.78
C GLY A 79 2.94 -1.72 6.44
N VAL A 80 2.68 -1.17 5.24
CA VAL A 80 1.34 -1.00 4.67
C VAL A 80 0.90 -2.30 4.01
N VAL A 81 0.95 -3.37 4.80
CA VAL A 81 0.46 -4.69 4.41
C VAL A 81 -0.71 -5.01 5.32
N ALA A 82 -1.72 -5.70 4.79
CA ALA A 82 -2.81 -6.20 5.59
C ALA A 82 -2.16 -7.01 6.70
N ARG A 83 -2.42 -6.63 7.95
CA ARG A 83 -2.12 -7.54 9.05
C ARG A 83 -2.97 -8.76 8.76
N ALA A 84 -2.32 -9.85 8.33
CA ALA A 84 -2.94 -11.15 8.36
C ALA A 84 -3.49 -11.31 9.78
N GLY A 85 -4.80 -11.50 9.89
CA GLY A 85 -5.44 -11.87 11.14
C GLY A 85 -4.89 -13.19 11.66
#